data_AF-A0A170WG55-F1
#
_entry.id   AF-A0A170WG55-F1
#
_cell.length_a   1.000
_cell.length_b   1.000
_cell.length_c   1.000
_cell.angle_alpha   90.00
_cell.angle_beta   90.00
_cell.angle_gamma   90.00
#
_symmetry.space_group_name_H-M   'P 1'
#
loop_
_entity.id
_entity.type
_entity.pdbx_description
1 polymer ?
#
loop_
_entity_poly.entity_id
_entity_poly.type
_entity_poly.pdbx_seq_one_letter_code
_entity_poly.pdbx_strand_id
1 'polypeptide(L)'
;GEVLTPLNVSSDKGGYLQWRTVAYTSSGRLMTNSTNVIETRARHVEFPVKRLNLTVVGSYFGEKLNLLPVHEMFVSFGAEEDGFYSKTGYLSWTVLAGLGRPAEEGFSLLVLLILAIGLGLPALLIIVGTICIITRRVARKRDAYFYY
;
A
#
# COMPACT_ATOMS: atom_id res chain seq x y z
N GLY A 1 2.40 1.07 -5.08
CA GLY A 1 3.06 -0.09 -5.69
C GLY A 1 4.32 -0.43 -4.93
N GLU A 2 4.79 -1.66 -5.10
CA GLU A 2 6.04 -2.15 -4.55
C GLU A 2 6.69 -3.12 -5.54
N VAL A 3 8.01 -3.05 -5.66
CA VAL A 3 8.83 -4.01 -6.40
C VAL A 3 9.97 -4.47 -5.52
N LEU A 4 10.08 -5.78 -5.35
CA LEU A 4 11.10 -6.42 -4.53
C LEU A 4 12.06 -7.21 -5.41
N THR A 5 13.34 -7.18 -5.06
CA THR A 5 14.31 -8.10 -5.66
C THR A 5 14.06 -9.54 -5.17
N PRO A 6 14.42 -10.59 -5.94
CA PRO A 6 14.18 -11.98 -5.55
C PRO A 6 14.77 -12.37 -4.18
N LEU A 7 15.92 -11.80 -3.83
CA LEU A 7 16.55 -12.04 -2.52
C LEU A 7 15.76 -11.40 -1.38
N ASN A 8 15.12 -10.25 -1.64
CA ASN A 8 14.29 -9.56 -0.66
C ASN A 8 13.05 -10.38 -0.33
N VAL A 9 12.36 -10.89 -1.37
CA VAL A 9 11.17 -11.75 -1.21
C VAL A 9 11.44 -12.99 -0.34
N SER A 10 12.66 -13.52 -0.38
CA SER A 10 13.00 -14.78 0.29
C SER A 10 13.65 -14.61 1.68
N SER A 11 14.38 -13.52 1.90
CA SER A 11 15.21 -13.37 3.11
C SER A 11 15.23 -11.95 3.68
N ASP A 12 14.41 -11.03 3.17
CA ASP A 12 14.42 -9.61 3.56
C ASP A 12 15.79 -8.93 3.38
N LYS A 13 16.64 -9.55 2.58
CA LYS A 13 17.98 -9.08 2.22
C LYS A 13 17.93 -8.79 0.73
N GLY A 14 18.16 -7.56 0.31
CA GLY A 14 18.08 -7.18 -1.10
C GLY A 14 17.44 -5.82 -1.29
N GLY A 15 17.27 -5.41 -2.55
CA GLY A 15 16.66 -4.12 -2.87
C GLY A 15 15.14 -4.14 -2.89
N TYR A 16 14.55 -2.99 -2.63
CA TYR A 16 13.13 -2.71 -2.82
C TYR A 16 12.92 -1.33 -3.46
N LEU A 17 11.80 -1.19 -4.16
CA LEU A 17 11.21 0.07 -4.61
C LEU A 17 9.79 0.16 -4.08
N GLN A 18 9.41 1.28 -3.47
CA GLN A 18 8.06 1.52 -2.94
C GLN A 18 7.56 2.91 -3.32
N TRP A 19 6.28 3.00 -3.68
CA TRP A 19 5.63 4.26 -4.01
C TRP A 19 4.14 4.21 -3.70
N ARG A 20 3.53 5.39 -3.59
CA ARG A 20 2.06 5.52 -3.57
C ARG A 20 1.52 5.65 -4.99
N THR A 21 0.33 5.10 -5.24
CA THR A 21 -0.38 5.19 -6.52
C THR A 21 -1.04 6.58 -6.71
N VAL A 22 -0.35 7.63 -6.27
CA VAL A 22 -0.79 9.02 -6.30
C VAL A 22 0.38 9.92 -6.63
N ALA A 23 0.12 10.93 -7.46
CA ALA A 23 1.04 12.02 -7.75
C ALA A 23 0.34 13.35 -7.47
N TYR A 24 1.11 14.40 -7.24
CA TYR A 24 0.58 15.73 -6.91
C TYR A 24 0.72 16.67 -8.09
N THR A 25 -0.36 17.40 -8.39
CA THR A 25 -0.44 18.37 -9.49
C THR A 25 -0.17 19.80 -9.04
N SER A 26 0.26 19.99 -7.78
CA SER A 26 0.63 21.27 -7.17
C SER A 26 1.73 21.07 -6.12
N SER A 27 2.54 22.12 -5.89
CA SER A 27 3.61 22.13 -4.89
C SER A 27 3.12 21.93 -3.45
N GLY A 28 1.87 22.33 -3.16
CA GLY A 28 1.27 22.18 -1.83
C GLY A 28 1.00 20.72 -1.41
N ARG A 29 1.09 19.76 -2.35
CA ARG A 29 0.86 18.32 -2.13
C ARG A 29 -0.42 18.00 -1.34
N LEU A 30 -1.46 18.79 -1.57
CA LEU A 30 -2.78 18.58 -0.98
C LEU A 30 -3.49 17.41 -1.66
N MET A 31 -4.31 16.68 -0.90
CA MET A 31 -5.11 15.56 -1.42
C MET A 31 -6.01 15.98 -2.59
N THR A 32 -6.54 17.20 -2.55
CA THR A 32 -7.39 17.78 -3.61
C THR A 32 -6.64 18.05 -4.91
N ASN A 33 -5.32 18.18 -4.83
CA ASN A 33 -4.44 18.46 -5.96
C ASN A 33 -3.60 17.21 -6.27
N SER A 34 -4.28 16.07 -6.32
CA SER A 34 -3.67 14.78 -6.60
C SER A 34 -4.27 14.13 -7.84
N THR A 35 -3.48 13.28 -8.47
CA THR A 35 -3.85 12.50 -9.65
C THR A 35 -3.43 11.05 -9.46
N ASN A 36 -4.09 10.17 -10.20
CA ASN A 36 -3.80 8.74 -10.20
C ASN A 36 -2.44 8.45 -10.85
N VAL A 37 -1.80 7.42 -10.32
CA VAL A 37 -0.59 6.81 -10.89
C VAL A 37 -0.94 5.39 -11.26
N ILE A 38 -0.65 5.01 -12.50
CA ILE A 38 -0.90 3.68 -13.03
C ILE A 38 0.43 3.07 -13.44
N GLU A 39 0.76 1.93 -12.87
CA GLU A 39 1.94 1.16 -13.23
C GLU A 39 1.63 -0.05 -14.12
N THR A 40 2.59 -0.41 -14.98
CA THR A 40 2.60 -1.72 -15.63
C THR A 40 3.40 -2.71 -14.81
N ARG A 41 3.10 -4.01 -15.00
CA ARG A 41 3.89 -5.09 -14.40
C ARG A 41 5.32 -5.04 -14.93
N ALA A 42 6.30 -5.21 -14.03
CA ALA A 42 7.70 -5.33 -14.40
C ALA A 42 7.92 -6.51 -15.36
N ARG A 43 8.57 -6.26 -16.51
CA ARG A 43 8.88 -7.26 -17.54
C ARG A 43 10.38 -7.38 -17.73
N HIS A 44 10.85 -8.59 -18.01
CA HIS A 44 12.25 -8.85 -18.30
C HIS A 44 12.69 -8.15 -19.60
N VAL A 45 13.91 -7.62 -19.62
CA VAL A 45 14.50 -6.96 -20.78
C VAL A 45 15.40 -7.93 -21.53
N GLU A 46 15.02 -8.31 -22.77
CA GLU A 46 15.74 -9.32 -23.58
C GLU A 46 17.14 -8.88 -24.03
N PHE A 47 17.40 -7.57 -24.16
CA PHE A 47 18.69 -7.02 -24.60
C PHE A 47 19.15 -5.86 -23.70
N PRO A 48 19.54 -6.13 -22.45
CA PRO A 48 19.75 -5.09 -21.45
C PRO A 48 20.95 -4.20 -21.77
N VAL A 49 22.03 -4.73 -22.35
CA VAL A 49 23.20 -3.94 -22.78
C VAL A 49 22.80 -2.90 -23.83
N LYS A 50 22.01 -3.30 -24.84
CA LYS A 50 21.53 -2.38 -25.87
C LYS A 50 20.54 -1.37 -25.31
N ARG A 51 19.65 -1.80 -24.42
CA ARG A 51 18.59 -0.97 -23.83
C ARG A 51 19.14 0.10 -22.89
N LEU A 52 20.17 -0.23 -22.12
CA LEU A 52 20.80 0.65 -21.14
C LEU A 52 22.11 1.27 -21.68
N ASN A 53 22.36 1.16 -22.98
CA ASN A 53 23.49 1.82 -23.62
C ASN A 53 23.40 3.33 -23.38
N LEU A 54 24.54 3.98 -23.10
CA LEU A 54 24.65 5.39 -22.74
C LEU A 54 24.03 5.80 -21.40
N THR A 55 23.58 4.85 -20.57
CA THR A 55 23.19 5.13 -19.18
C THR A 55 24.35 4.88 -18.22
N VAL A 56 24.31 5.49 -17.02
CA VAL A 56 25.30 5.22 -15.96
C VAL A 56 25.34 3.73 -15.60
N VAL A 57 24.18 3.06 -15.60
CA VAL A 57 24.07 1.62 -15.34
C VAL A 57 24.78 0.82 -16.45
N GLY A 58 24.59 1.22 -17.71
CA GLY A 58 25.29 0.66 -18.86
C GLY A 58 26.81 0.79 -18.75
N SER A 59 27.30 1.99 -18.42
CA SER A 59 28.74 2.25 -18.26
C SER A 59 29.36 1.49 -17.09
N TYR A 60 28.62 1.30 -16.00
CA TYR A 60 29.12 0.63 -14.79
C TYR A 60 29.15 -0.90 -14.94
N PHE A 61 28.07 -1.50 -15.46
CA PHE A 61 27.95 -2.96 -15.56
C PHE A 61 28.44 -3.52 -16.90
N GLY A 62 28.39 -2.74 -17.99
CA GLY A 62 28.79 -3.17 -19.32
C GLY A 62 28.11 -4.48 -19.75
N GLU A 63 28.88 -5.39 -20.33
CA GLU A 63 28.41 -6.71 -20.78
C GLU A 63 27.88 -7.61 -19.65
N LYS A 64 28.19 -7.31 -18.38
CA LYS A 64 27.64 -8.07 -17.24
C LYS A 64 26.13 -7.93 -17.13
N LEU A 65 25.52 -6.91 -17.75
CA LEU A 65 24.07 -6.75 -17.82
C LEU A 65 23.36 -7.96 -18.41
N ASN A 66 23.99 -8.69 -19.34
CA ASN A 66 23.41 -9.91 -19.93
C ASN A 66 23.26 -11.06 -18.92
N LEU A 67 23.96 -10.98 -17.78
CA LEU A 67 23.91 -11.97 -16.70
C LEU A 67 23.04 -11.51 -15.52
N LEU A 68 22.53 -10.28 -15.57
CA LEU A 68 21.76 -9.66 -14.48
C LEU A 68 20.25 -9.67 -14.78
N PRO A 69 19.39 -9.84 -13.77
CA PRO A 69 17.95 -9.81 -13.95
C PRO A 69 17.43 -8.38 -14.14
N VAL A 70 17.55 -7.85 -15.36
CA VAL A 70 17.06 -6.51 -15.71
C VAL A 70 15.57 -6.56 -16.04
N HIS A 71 14.81 -5.67 -15.41
CA HIS A 71 13.37 -5.53 -15.62
C HIS A 71 13.02 -4.07 -15.88
N GLU A 72 12.01 -3.84 -16.73
CA GLU A 72 11.43 -2.52 -16.98
C GLU A 72 9.96 -2.49 -16.61
N MET A 73 9.50 -1.32 -16.16
CA MET A 73 8.08 -1.02 -15.93
C MET A 73 7.82 0.40 -16.40
N PHE A 74 6.57 0.67 -16.76
CA PHE A 74 6.11 1.99 -17.14
C PHE A 74 5.17 2.52 -16.07
N VAL A 75 5.29 3.82 -15.80
CA VAL A 75 4.43 4.53 -14.86
C VAL A 75 3.82 5.71 -15.59
N SER A 76 2.49 5.76 -15.62
CA SER A 76 1.72 6.85 -16.21
C SER A 76 0.97 7.64 -15.14
N PHE A 77 0.77 8.93 -15.41
CA PHE A 77 0.20 9.90 -14.48
C PHE A 77 -1.00 10.57 -15.12
N GLY A 78 -2.10 10.72 -14.39
CA GLY A 78 -3.31 11.38 -14.89
C GLY A 78 -4.57 10.55 -14.76
N ALA A 79 -5.70 11.24 -14.75
CA ALA A 79 -7.04 10.68 -14.91
C ALA A 79 -7.82 11.52 -15.93
N GLU A 80 -8.75 10.91 -16.67
CA GLU A 80 -9.44 11.59 -17.79
C GLU A 80 -10.09 12.93 -17.39
N GLU A 81 -10.61 13.05 -16.16
CA GLU A 81 -11.31 14.25 -15.68
C GLU A 81 -10.41 15.33 -15.07
N ASP A 82 -9.11 15.06 -14.85
CA ASP A 82 -8.24 15.99 -14.11
C ASP A 82 -7.53 17.04 -14.99
N GLY A 83 -7.63 16.93 -16.31
CA GLY A 83 -6.98 17.82 -17.28
C GLY A 83 -5.48 17.58 -17.47
N PHE A 84 -4.96 16.48 -16.89
CA PHE A 84 -3.58 16.02 -16.94
C PHE A 84 -2.56 17.09 -16.50
N TYR A 85 -1.29 16.85 -16.82
CA TYR A 85 -0.21 17.79 -16.56
C TYR A 85 -0.46 19.19 -17.13
N SER A 86 -1.10 19.27 -18.31
CA SER A 86 -1.34 20.52 -19.03
C SER A 86 -2.17 21.53 -18.23
N LYS A 87 -3.01 21.08 -17.29
CA LYS A 87 -3.86 21.98 -16.48
C LYS A 87 -3.07 22.83 -15.49
N THR A 88 -2.03 22.27 -14.86
CA THR A 88 -1.27 22.95 -13.81
C THR A 88 0.19 23.23 -14.16
N GLY A 89 0.74 22.51 -15.15
CA GLY A 89 2.16 22.54 -15.48
C GLY A 89 3.05 22.00 -14.36
N TYR A 90 2.49 21.21 -13.43
CA TYR A 90 3.22 20.67 -12.30
C TYR A 90 2.84 19.21 -12.05
N LEU A 91 3.86 18.37 -11.81
CA LEU A 91 3.72 16.98 -11.41
C LEU A 91 4.83 16.62 -10.44
N SER A 92 4.46 16.06 -9.29
CA SER A 92 5.41 15.52 -8.33
C SER A 92 4.98 14.12 -7.92
N TRP A 93 5.86 13.14 -8.16
CA TRP A 93 5.71 11.77 -7.72
C TRP A 93 6.94 11.36 -6.91
N THR A 94 6.75 10.52 -5.91
CA THR A 94 7.83 10.10 -5.01
C THR A 94 7.92 8.58 -4.99
N VAL A 95 9.15 8.08 -5.14
CA VAL A 95 9.51 6.68 -5.02
C VAL A 95 10.62 6.54 -3.98
N LEU A 96 10.52 5.52 -3.15
CA LEU A 96 11.52 5.11 -2.17
C LEU A 96 12.29 3.94 -2.74
N ALA A 97 13.61 4.04 -2.75
CA ALA A 97 14.52 2.96 -3.13
C ALA A 97 15.45 2.66 -1.96
N GLY A 98 15.59 1.38 -1.60
CA GLY A 98 16.38 0.99 -0.44
C GLY A 98 16.90 -0.44 -0.53
N LEU A 99 17.78 -0.78 0.43
CA LEU A 99 18.29 -2.13 0.65
C LEU A 99 17.82 -2.62 2.02
N GLY A 100 17.48 -3.89 2.12
CA GLY A 100 16.94 -4.52 3.34
C GLY A 100 15.40 -4.53 3.33
N ARG A 101 14.80 -4.53 4.51
CA ARG A 101 13.34 -4.57 4.64
C ARG A 101 12.71 -3.24 4.19
N PRO A 102 11.68 -3.28 3.33
CA PRO A 102 10.88 -2.10 3.05
C PRO A 102 10.28 -1.52 4.34
N ALA A 103 9.94 -0.23 4.33
CA ALA A 103 9.30 0.41 5.47
C ALA A 103 7.88 -0.16 5.63
N GLU A 104 7.58 -0.69 6.81
CA GLU A 104 6.22 -1.12 7.15
C GLU A 104 5.36 0.11 7.46
N GLU A 105 4.29 0.27 6.70
CA GLU A 105 3.33 1.34 6.93
C GLU A 105 2.30 0.88 7.96
N GLY A 106 2.50 1.29 9.20
CA GLY A 106 1.56 1.06 10.30
C GLY A 106 0.62 2.24 10.53
N PHE A 107 -0.53 1.96 11.15
CA PHE A 107 -1.35 3.02 11.74
C PHE A 107 -0.66 3.59 12.98
N SER A 108 -0.84 4.89 13.21
CA SER A 108 -0.41 5.51 14.46
C SER A 108 -1.16 4.91 15.65
N LEU A 109 -0.49 4.82 16.80
CA LEU A 109 -1.09 4.35 18.05
C LEU A 109 -2.36 5.12 18.40
N LEU A 110 -2.43 6.42 18.10
CA LEU A 110 -3.64 7.22 18.28
C LEU A 110 -4.80 6.70 17.44
N VAL A 111 -4.54 6.40 16.16
CA VAL A 111 -5.57 5.85 15.26
C VAL A 111 -6.05 4.49 15.78
N LEU A 112 -5.12 3.65 16.22
CA LEU A 112 -5.45 2.36 16.83
C LEU A 112 -6.30 2.51 18.09
N LEU A 113 -6.01 3.50 18.96
CA LEU A 113 -6.81 3.77 20.15
C LEU A 113 -8.22 4.27 19.81
N ILE A 114 -8.35 5.18 18.84
CA ILE A 114 -9.66 5.66 18.40
C ILE A 114 -10.48 4.52 17.79
N LEU A 115 -9.86 3.67 16.96
CA LEU A 115 -10.52 2.48 16.41
C LEU A 115 -10.92 1.51 17.53
N ALA A 116 -10.05 1.28 18.51
CA ALA A 116 -10.32 0.39 19.63
C ALA A 116 -11.47 0.88 20.51
N ILE A 117 -11.54 2.18 20.82
CA ILE A 117 -12.62 2.75 21.62
C ILE A 117 -13.92 2.82 20.79
N GLY A 118 -13.82 3.31 19.55
CA GLY A 118 -14.96 3.50 18.65
C GLY A 118 -15.66 2.20 18.28
N LEU A 119 -14.92 1.10 18.11
CA LEU A 119 -15.49 -0.21 17.80
C LEU A 119 -15.63 -1.10 19.04
N GLY A 120 -14.78 -0.92 20.05
CA GLY A 120 -14.79 -1.73 21.27
C GLY A 120 -15.98 -1.45 22.17
N LEU A 121 -16.37 -0.17 22.34
CA LEU A 121 -17.50 0.18 23.19
C LEU A 121 -18.84 -0.39 22.63
N PRO A 122 -19.16 -0.22 21.33
CA PRO A 122 -20.35 -0.86 20.75
C PRO A 122 -20.33 -2.38 20.85
N ALA A 123 -19.18 -3.02 20.57
CA ALA A 123 -19.05 -4.48 20.68
C ALA A 123 -19.32 -4.97 22.11
N LEU A 124 -18.79 -4.28 23.11
CA LEU A 124 -18.97 -4.63 24.52
C LEU A 124 -20.44 -4.46 24.95
N LEU A 125 -21.11 -3.38 24.52
CA LEU A 125 -22.53 -3.17 24.78
C LEU A 125 -23.40 -4.27 24.16
N ILE A 126 -23.08 -4.74 22.95
CA ILE A 126 -23.78 -5.85 22.30
C ILE A 126 -23.58 -7.15 23.09
N ILE A 127 -22.36 -7.45 23.52
CA ILE A 127 -22.06 -8.66 24.31
C ILE A 127 -22.81 -8.63 25.65
N VAL A 128 -22.72 -7.54 26.40
CA VAL A 128 -23.42 -7.40 27.69
C VAL A 128 -24.94 -7.45 27.48
N GLY A 129 -25.45 -6.75 26.45
CA GLY A 129 -26.86 -6.75 26.10
C GLY A 129 -27.37 -8.15 25.76
N THR A 130 -26.64 -8.90 24.94
CA THR A 130 -27.00 -10.28 24.57
C THR A 130 -26.98 -11.22 25.77
N ILE A 131 -25.97 -11.16 26.64
CA ILE A 131 -25.89 -11.94 27.88
C ILE A 131 -27.07 -11.60 28.81
N CYS A 132 -27.38 -10.32 29.00
CA CYS A 132 -28.52 -9.87 29.80
C CYS A 132 -29.86 -10.38 29.26
N ILE A 133 -30.05 -10.37 27.94
CA ILE A 133 -31.27 -10.89 27.31
C ILE A 133 -31.39 -12.41 27.50
N ILE A 134 -30.29 -13.15 27.31
CA ILE A 134 -30.27 -14.61 27.46
C ILE A 134 -30.58 -15.00 28.91
N THR A 135 -29.89 -14.41 29.89
CA THR A 135 -30.10 -14.70 31.32
C THR A 135 -31.53 -14.37 31.76
N ARG A 136 -32.08 -13.22 31.37
CA ARG A 136 -33.49 -12.87 31.63
C ARG A 136 -34.49 -13.82 30.97
N ARG A 137 -34.17 -14.36 29.78
CA ARG A 137 -35.03 -15.32 29.09
C ARG A 137 -35.01 -16.69 29.79
N VAL A 138 -33.86 -17.13 30.28
CA VAL A 138 -33.73 -18.40 31.03
C VAL A 138 -34.40 -18.31 32.40
N ALA A 139 -34.20 -17.22 33.15
CA ALA A 139 -34.84 -17.03 34.46
C ALA A 139 -36.37 -17.05 34.36
N ARG A 140 -36.96 -16.30 33.41
CA ARG A 140 -38.41 -16.30 33.18
C ARG A 140 -38.97 -17.66 32.79
N LYS A 141 -38.22 -18.46 32.01
CA LYS A 141 -38.62 -19.84 31.71
C LYS A 141 -38.60 -20.71 32.96
N ARG A 142 -37.62 -20.53 33.85
CA ARG A 142 -37.50 -21.31 35.09
C ARG A 142 -38.63 -21.03 36.07
N ASP A 143 -39.03 -19.77 36.19
CA ASP A 143 -40.16 -19.39 37.05
C ASP A 143 -41.48 -19.97 36.53
N ALA A 144 -41.65 -20.11 35.21
CA ALA A 144 -42.84 -20.74 34.61
C ALA A 144 -42.96 -22.25 34.88
N TYR A 145 -41.87 -22.95 35.22
CA TYR A 145 -41.90 -24.37 35.60
C TYR A 145 -42.18 -24.61 37.10
N PHE A 146 -42.05 -23.58 37.94
CA PHE A 146 -42.30 -23.69 39.39
C PHE A 146 -43.78 -23.42 39.78
N TYR A 147 -44.63 -23.09 38.80
CA TYR A 147 -46.07 -22.84 38.99
C TYR A 147 -46.98 -23.94 38.39
N TYR A 148 -46.42 -25.10 38.05
CA TYR A 148 -47.14 -26.34 37.74
C TYR A 148 -46.66 -27.44 38.69
#